data_AF-A0A2R6HFX3-F1
#
_entry.id   AF-A0A2R6HFX3-F1
#
_cell.length_a   1.000
_cell.length_b   1.000
_cell.length_c   1.000
_cell.angle_alpha   90.00
_cell.angle_beta   90.00
_cell.angle_gamma   90.00
#
_symmetry.space_group_name_H-M   'P 1'
#
loop_
_entity.id
_entity.type
_entity.pdbx_description
1 polymer ?
#
loop_
_entity_poly.entity_id
_entity_poly.type
_entity_poly.pdbx_seq_one_letter_code
_entity_poly.pdbx_strand_id
1 'polypeptide(L)'
;MTRWAAFAGIVALVLGTLLALARASQPTASDAAAAPPEAPVRPNAPDDTDGAGALGSDGAAPNGDSTGGENDSVGAGADNCGATDADGGPRTDDAASARPPWAADGRESLPAGALLANVALSQGFFLVLLLLGAWYARVPPAALGVHGTSSSTGLPALAAGVGLGLALAFVNELGAIGADALGVEHAEALRGALAPESRRGWLVLLVGVLPTVAVFEELLFRAALVGALSAGFGLSPWLLALGSSVAFALGHGAQGALGMGVTGVLGLVLAAAFVLTGSLLAVVVAHYLVNAAEFVVHERLDVGPSR
;
A
#
# COMPACT_ATOMS: atom_id res chain seq x y z
N MET A 1 -17.32 32.23 18.72
CA MET A 1 -17.50 30.76 18.76
C MET A 1 -18.23 30.19 17.54
N THR A 2 -19.41 30.71 17.13
CA THR A 2 -20.20 30.14 16.00
C THR A 2 -19.42 30.00 14.69
N ARG A 3 -18.59 30.98 14.32
CA ARG A 3 -17.72 30.90 13.12
C ARG A 3 -16.63 29.83 13.22
N TRP A 4 -16.01 29.65 14.38
CA TRP A 4 -15.02 28.60 14.62
C TRP A 4 -15.64 27.20 14.63
N ALA A 5 -16.86 27.07 15.15
CA ALA A 5 -17.65 25.84 15.03
C ALA A 5 -17.96 25.51 13.56
N ALA A 6 -18.28 26.50 12.73
CA ALA A 6 -18.46 26.28 11.30
C ALA A 6 -17.18 25.79 10.61
N PHE A 7 -16.02 26.37 10.94
CA PHE A 7 -14.73 25.87 10.43
C PHE A 7 -14.44 24.44 10.88
N ALA A 8 -14.63 24.14 12.16
CA ALA A 8 -14.47 22.78 12.68
C ALA A 8 -15.41 21.78 11.97
N GLY A 9 -16.64 22.20 11.66
CA GLY A 9 -17.58 21.40 10.86
C GLY A 9 -17.09 21.13 9.45
N ILE A 10 -16.51 22.13 8.77
CA ILE A 10 -15.88 21.96 7.45
C ILE A 10 -14.70 20.99 7.53
N VAL A 11 -13.82 21.16 8.52
CA VAL A 11 -12.66 20.28 8.74
C VAL A 11 -13.10 18.84 8.98
N ALA A 12 -14.11 18.62 9.82
CA ALA A 12 -14.68 17.30 10.08
C ALA A 12 -15.33 16.68 8.84
N LEU A 13 -16.03 17.49 8.03
CA LEU A 13 -16.63 17.04 6.77
C LEU A 13 -15.55 16.61 5.76
N VAL A 14 -14.51 17.43 5.58
CA VAL A 14 -13.38 17.11 4.68
C VAL A 14 -12.69 15.84 5.14
N LEU A 15 -12.33 15.76 6.43
CA LEU A 15 -11.69 14.57 7.00
C LEU A 15 -12.56 13.32 6.85
N GLY A 16 -13.84 13.40 7.22
CA GLY A 16 -14.77 12.29 7.11
C GLY A 16 -14.95 11.82 5.67
N THR A 17 -15.01 12.75 4.72
CA THR A 17 -15.08 12.44 3.28
C THR A 17 -13.82 11.71 2.81
N LEU A 18 -12.63 12.20 3.17
CA LEU A 18 -11.37 11.54 2.81
C LEU A 18 -11.28 10.13 3.40
N LEU A 19 -11.62 9.95 4.67
CA LEU A 19 -11.60 8.64 5.30
C LEU A 19 -12.61 7.67 4.66
N ALA A 20 -13.79 8.17 4.30
CA ALA A 20 -14.79 7.38 3.61
C ALA A 20 -14.31 6.98 2.19
N LEU A 21 -13.70 7.90 1.44
CA LEU A 21 -13.13 7.63 0.13
C LEU A 21 -11.94 6.66 0.22
N ALA A 22 -11.04 6.85 1.18
CA ALA A 22 -9.91 5.96 1.42
C ALA A 22 -10.37 4.54 1.74
N ARG A 23 -11.42 4.40 2.55
CA ARG A 23 -12.03 3.12 2.88
C ARG A 23 -12.78 2.49 1.72
N ALA A 24 -13.53 3.28 0.94
CA ALA A 24 -14.23 2.80 -0.24
C ALA A 24 -13.26 2.37 -1.36
N SER A 25 -12.08 2.98 -1.39
CA SER A 25 -10.99 2.64 -2.32
C SER A 25 -10.16 1.44 -1.85
N GLN A 26 -10.61 0.72 -0.81
CA GLN A 26 -10.11 -0.62 -0.45
C GLN A 26 -11.04 -1.68 -1.06
N PRO A 27 -10.88 -2.13 -2.31
CA PRO A 27 -11.64 -3.27 -2.79
C PRO A 27 -11.10 -4.52 -2.10
N THR A 28 -11.95 -5.18 -1.30
CA THR A 28 -12.02 -6.64 -1.11
C THR A 28 -10.70 -7.44 -1.08
N ALA A 29 -9.63 -6.91 -0.49
CA ALA A 29 -8.38 -7.67 -0.28
C ALA A 29 -8.58 -8.88 0.66
N SER A 30 -9.70 -8.89 1.41
CA SER A 30 -10.13 -10.00 2.25
C SER A 30 -10.72 -11.19 1.49
N ASP A 31 -11.27 -11.01 0.28
CA ASP A 31 -11.87 -12.13 -0.47
C ASP A 31 -10.83 -12.92 -1.27
N ALA A 32 -9.68 -12.31 -1.60
CA ALA A 32 -8.55 -13.01 -2.22
C ALA A 32 -7.76 -13.85 -1.21
N ALA A 33 -7.74 -13.47 0.07
CA ALA A 33 -7.08 -14.22 1.14
C ALA A 33 -7.90 -15.44 1.62
N ALA A 34 -9.17 -15.55 1.23
CA ALA A 34 -10.07 -16.64 1.61
C ALA A 34 -10.18 -17.76 0.55
N ALA A 35 -9.54 -17.60 -0.61
CA ALA A 35 -9.50 -18.65 -1.63
C ALA A 35 -8.46 -19.72 -1.24
N PRO A 36 -8.85 -21.01 -1.08
CA PRO A 36 -7.89 -22.07 -0.83
C PRO A 36 -6.95 -22.24 -2.04
N PRO A 37 -5.66 -22.55 -1.81
CA PRO A 37 -4.70 -22.66 -2.90
C PRO A 37 -5.10 -23.79 -3.87
N GLU A 38 -5.17 -23.44 -5.15
CA GLU A 38 -5.38 -24.38 -6.24
C GLU A 38 -4.21 -25.38 -6.27
N ALA A 39 -4.52 -26.68 -6.21
CA ALA A 39 -3.52 -27.73 -6.15
C ALA A 39 -2.63 -27.72 -7.42
N PRO A 40 -1.31 -27.95 -7.31
CA PRO A 40 -0.43 -27.88 -8.46
C PRO A 40 -0.76 -29.00 -9.47
N VAL A 41 -1.09 -28.59 -10.70
CA VAL A 41 -1.23 -29.48 -11.85
C VAL A 41 0.13 -30.14 -12.11
N ARG A 42 0.19 -31.47 -11.97
CA ARG A 42 1.38 -32.24 -12.32
C ARG A 42 1.54 -32.29 -13.85
N PRO A 43 2.75 -32.09 -14.41
CA PRO A 43 2.99 -32.35 -15.83
C PRO A 43 2.83 -33.85 -16.12
N ASN A 44 2.02 -34.19 -17.12
CA ASN A 44 1.92 -35.56 -17.63
C ASN A 44 3.30 -36.02 -18.15
N ALA A 45 3.79 -37.16 -17.66
CA ALA A 45 4.92 -37.85 -18.23
C ALA A 45 4.50 -38.52 -19.57
N PRO A 46 5.38 -38.60 -20.58
CA PRO A 46 5.09 -39.36 -21.79
C PRO A 46 5.13 -40.86 -21.49
N ASP A 47 4.13 -41.57 -22.00
CA ASP A 47 4.01 -43.03 -21.97
C ASP A 47 4.72 -43.60 -23.20
N ASP A 48 5.95 -44.10 -23.02
CA ASP A 48 6.70 -44.80 -24.08
C ASP A 48 6.64 -46.31 -23.80
N THR A 49 5.73 -46.99 -24.49
CA THR A 49 5.77 -48.44 -24.69
C THR A 49 6.20 -48.71 -26.12
N ASP A 50 7.38 -49.31 -26.30
CA ASP A 50 7.62 -50.39 -27.28
C ASP A 50 9.11 -50.85 -27.32
N GLY A 51 9.30 -52.17 -27.29
CA GLY A 51 10.16 -52.85 -28.27
C GLY A 51 11.65 -53.15 -27.99
N ALA A 52 11.91 -54.31 -27.36
CA ALA A 52 12.90 -55.34 -27.70
C ALA A 52 14.37 -55.01 -28.09
N GLY A 53 15.33 -55.67 -27.40
CA GLY A 53 16.68 -55.92 -27.93
C GLY A 53 17.69 -56.41 -26.87
N ALA A 54 18.39 -57.51 -27.15
CA ALA A 54 19.08 -58.39 -26.21
C ALA A 54 20.59 -58.11 -25.98
N LEU A 55 21.18 -58.94 -25.08
CA LEU A 55 22.60 -59.31 -24.83
C LEU A 55 23.35 -58.46 -23.76
N GLY A 56 24.03 -58.99 -22.74
CA GLY A 56 24.31 -60.37 -22.29
C GLY A 56 25.30 -60.37 -21.09
N SER A 57 25.35 -61.51 -20.36
CA SER A 57 26.48 -62.15 -19.60
C SER A 57 27.35 -61.31 -18.64
N ASP A 58 27.88 -61.71 -17.48
CA ASP A 58 27.98 -62.88 -16.58
C ASP A 58 28.41 -62.25 -15.21
N GLY A 59 28.07 -62.69 -14.00
CA GLY A 59 28.43 -63.96 -13.37
C GLY A 59 28.86 -63.73 -11.90
N ALA A 60 28.70 -64.79 -11.08
CA ALA A 60 29.30 -65.03 -9.75
C ALA A 60 28.65 -64.45 -8.47
N ALA A 61 28.02 -65.36 -7.72
CA ALA A 61 27.75 -65.33 -6.26
C ALA A 61 28.93 -66.04 -5.51
N PRO A 62 28.89 -66.38 -4.19
CA PRO A 62 27.87 -66.16 -3.14
C PRO A 62 28.41 -65.86 -1.70
N ASN A 63 27.46 -65.79 -0.75
CA ASN A 63 27.51 -66.10 0.71
C ASN A 63 27.83 -65.00 1.73
N GLY A 64 26.89 -64.82 2.67
CA GLY A 64 27.03 -64.07 3.92
C GLY A 64 25.73 -64.06 4.72
N ASP A 65 25.74 -64.74 5.85
CA ASP A 65 24.63 -65.28 6.63
C ASP A 65 24.01 -64.30 7.67
N SER A 66 22.73 -64.57 8.01
CA SER A 66 22.08 -64.50 9.33
C SER A 66 21.53 -63.20 10.00
N THR A 67 20.37 -63.45 10.63
CA THR A 67 19.59 -62.70 11.65
C THR A 67 18.61 -61.64 11.12
N GLY A 68 17.32 -61.60 11.46
CA GLY A 68 16.47 -62.36 12.37
C GLY A 68 15.17 -61.55 12.57
N GLY A 69 14.06 -62.19 12.92
CA GLY A 69 12.87 -61.50 13.48
C GLY A 69 11.55 -61.76 12.75
N GLU A 70 10.80 -62.69 13.31
CA GLU A 70 9.41 -63.06 13.01
C GLU A 70 8.40 -61.92 13.20
N ASN A 71 7.35 -61.91 12.35
CA ASN A 71 5.96 -62.04 12.80
C ASN A 71 4.98 -62.21 11.63
N ASP A 72 4.55 -63.47 11.47
CA ASP A 72 3.18 -63.94 11.21
C ASP A 72 2.05 -63.03 11.75
N SER A 73 0.79 -63.10 11.35
CA SER A 73 0.01 -63.62 10.20
C SER A 73 -1.48 -63.38 10.55
N VAL A 74 -2.38 -63.51 9.56
CA VAL A 74 -3.86 -63.70 9.66
C VAL A 74 -4.69 -62.44 9.96
N GLY A 75 -5.73 -62.05 9.21
CA GLY A 75 -6.53 -62.72 8.19
C GLY A 75 -8.03 -62.75 8.59
N ALA A 76 -8.90 -62.65 7.57
CA ALA A 76 -10.37 -62.81 7.55
C ALA A 76 -11.21 -61.52 7.67
N GLY A 77 -12.23 -61.27 6.83
CA GLY A 77 -12.93 -62.19 5.93
C GLY A 77 -13.68 -61.48 4.79
N ALA A 78 -13.98 -62.30 3.78
CA ALA A 78 -14.73 -62.04 2.56
C ALA A 78 -16.20 -61.62 2.84
N ASP A 79 -16.94 -61.08 1.88
CA ASP A 79 -17.75 -61.94 0.98
C ASP A 79 -17.95 -61.37 -0.43
N ASN A 80 -18.02 -62.34 -1.34
CA ASN A 80 -18.12 -62.32 -2.80
C ASN A 80 -19.58 -62.24 -3.28
N CYS A 81 -19.84 -61.56 -4.41
CA CYS A 81 -20.92 -61.91 -5.35
C CYS A 81 -20.59 -61.33 -6.74
N GLY A 82 -20.51 -62.20 -7.75
CA GLY A 82 -19.96 -61.90 -9.07
C GLY A 82 -20.94 -61.38 -10.13
N ALA A 83 -20.33 -61.22 -11.32
CA ALA A 83 -20.89 -61.37 -12.67
C ALA A 83 -21.71 -60.20 -13.25
N THR A 84 -21.17 -59.50 -14.26
CA THR A 84 -21.38 -59.79 -15.70
C THR A 84 -20.85 -58.62 -16.55
N ASP A 85 -20.12 -58.97 -17.61
CA ASP A 85 -19.70 -58.08 -18.68
C ASP A 85 -20.91 -57.62 -19.51
N ALA A 86 -21.00 -56.32 -19.81
CA ALA A 86 -21.74 -55.81 -20.96
C ALA A 86 -21.17 -54.47 -21.44
N ASP A 87 -20.71 -54.52 -22.68
CA ASP A 87 -20.09 -53.54 -23.56
C ASP A 87 -20.98 -52.32 -23.88
N GLY A 88 -20.39 -51.15 -24.17
CA GLY A 88 -21.14 -50.06 -24.86
C GLY A 88 -20.75 -48.60 -24.60
N GLY A 89 -19.72 -48.10 -25.30
CA GLY A 89 -19.71 -46.73 -25.88
C GLY A 89 -18.78 -45.67 -25.26
N PRO A 90 -17.94 -44.97 -26.07
CA PRO A 90 -17.06 -43.91 -25.57
C PRO A 90 -17.83 -42.61 -25.36
N ARG A 91 -17.76 -42.02 -24.16
CA ARG A 91 -18.21 -40.65 -23.90
C ARG A 91 -17.13 -39.69 -24.36
N THR A 92 -17.44 -38.93 -25.41
CA THR A 92 -16.68 -37.77 -25.86
C THR A 92 -17.01 -36.57 -24.96
N ASP A 93 -16.23 -36.36 -23.92
CA ASP A 93 -16.30 -35.15 -23.10
C ASP A 93 -15.12 -34.22 -23.41
N ASP A 94 -14.95 -33.85 -24.68
CA ASP A 94 -14.15 -32.69 -25.10
C ASP A 94 -14.93 -31.40 -24.82
N ALA A 95 -15.19 -31.13 -23.54
CA ALA A 95 -15.60 -29.81 -23.10
C ALA A 95 -14.33 -28.96 -22.91
N ALA A 96 -13.74 -28.54 -24.03
CA ALA A 96 -12.84 -27.41 -24.04
C ALA A 96 -13.59 -26.24 -23.36
N SER A 97 -13.10 -25.83 -22.19
CA SER A 97 -13.56 -24.67 -21.45
C SER A 97 -13.23 -23.41 -22.26
N ALA A 98 -14.03 -23.15 -23.30
CA ALA A 98 -14.04 -21.91 -24.03
C ALA A 98 -14.41 -20.81 -23.05
N ARG A 99 -13.39 -20.12 -22.52
CA ARG A 99 -13.57 -18.87 -21.78
C ARG A 99 -14.46 -17.97 -22.64
N PRO A 100 -15.59 -17.47 -22.11
CA PRO A 100 -16.48 -16.64 -22.89
C PRO A 100 -15.74 -15.34 -23.26
N PRO A 101 -15.98 -14.75 -24.45
CA PRO A 101 -15.22 -13.61 -24.97
C PRO A 101 -15.34 -12.31 -24.14
N TRP A 102 -16.16 -12.30 -23.09
CA TRP A 102 -16.21 -11.22 -22.11
C TRP A 102 -15.19 -11.39 -20.96
N ALA A 103 -14.50 -12.52 -20.86
CA ALA A 103 -13.41 -12.77 -19.90
C ALA A 103 -12.09 -12.07 -20.29
N ALA A 104 -12.16 -11.07 -21.18
CA ALA A 104 -11.18 -10.01 -21.23
C ALA A 104 -11.60 -8.98 -20.18
N ASP A 105 -11.24 -9.23 -18.91
CA ASP A 105 -11.21 -8.15 -17.90
C ASP A 105 -10.03 -7.23 -18.23
N GLY A 106 -10.18 -6.50 -19.34
CA GLY A 106 -9.47 -5.27 -19.59
C GLY A 106 -10.01 -4.23 -18.62
N ARG A 107 -9.54 -4.28 -17.37
CA ARG A 107 -9.46 -3.05 -16.58
C ARG A 107 -8.46 -2.17 -17.34
N GLU A 108 -8.94 -1.33 -18.24
CA GLU A 108 -8.11 -0.30 -18.85
C GLU A 108 -7.49 0.49 -17.70
N SER A 109 -6.20 0.24 -17.45
CA SER A 109 -5.44 0.97 -16.44
C SER A 109 -5.40 2.42 -16.89
N LEU A 110 -5.93 3.31 -16.05
CA LEU A 110 -5.92 4.73 -16.35
C LEU A 110 -4.47 5.19 -16.57
N PRO A 111 -4.20 5.99 -17.61
CA PRO A 111 -2.84 6.50 -17.83
C PRO A 111 -2.40 7.34 -16.62
N ALA A 112 -1.11 7.27 -16.27
CA ALA A 112 -0.54 8.00 -15.13
C ALA A 112 -0.92 9.49 -15.11
N GLY A 113 -0.99 10.13 -16.28
CA GLY A 113 -1.44 11.53 -16.41
C GLY A 113 -2.87 11.77 -15.92
N ALA A 114 -3.81 10.85 -16.17
CA ALA A 114 -5.18 10.94 -15.69
C ALA A 114 -5.26 10.74 -14.16
N LEU A 115 -4.47 9.81 -13.63
CA LEU A 115 -4.35 9.61 -12.18
C LEU A 115 -3.76 10.84 -11.48
N LEU A 116 -2.68 11.41 -12.02
CA LEU A 116 -2.07 12.64 -11.50
C LEU A 116 -3.03 13.83 -11.54
N ALA A 117 -3.79 13.98 -12.63
CA ALA A 117 -4.81 15.01 -12.74
C ALA A 117 -5.92 14.82 -11.70
N ASN A 118 -6.40 13.60 -11.50
CA ASN A 118 -7.40 13.29 -10.49
C ASN A 118 -6.91 13.63 -9.07
N VAL A 119 -5.68 13.23 -8.71
CA VAL A 119 -5.07 13.54 -7.41
C VAL A 119 -4.95 15.06 -7.24
N ALA A 120 -4.39 15.77 -8.22
CA ALA A 120 -4.21 17.22 -8.12
C ALA A 120 -5.54 17.98 -7.99
N LEU A 121 -6.56 17.59 -8.77
CA LEU A 121 -7.87 18.25 -8.75
C LEU A 121 -8.64 17.97 -7.46
N SER A 122 -8.65 16.72 -6.98
CA SER A 122 -9.33 16.36 -5.73
C SER A 122 -8.68 17.03 -4.51
N GLN A 123 -7.35 16.94 -4.40
CA GLN A 123 -6.60 17.56 -3.31
C GLN A 123 -6.68 19.09 -3.38
N GLY A 124 -6.56 19.66 -4.58
CA GLY A 124 -6.73 21.09 -4.81
C GLY A 124 -8.12 21.60 -4.46
N PHE A 125 -9.18 20.83 -4.75
CA PHE A 125 -10.55 21.16 -4.36
C PHE A 125 -10.70 21.23 -2.83
N PHE A 126 -10.22 20.21 -2.11
CA PHE A 126 -10.31 20.21 -0.65
C PHE A 126 -9.41 21.28 -0.01
N LEU A 127 -8.25 21.58 -0.61
CA LEU A 127 -7.40 22.71 -0.21
C LEU A 127 -8.14 24.04 -0.31
N VAL A 128 -8.77 24.33 -1.44
CA VAL A 128 -9.56 25.55 -1.62
C VAL A 128 -10.72 25.59 -0.63
N LEU A 129 -11.41 24.47 -0.40
CA LEU A 129 -12.51 24.40 0.56
C LEU A 129 -12.05 24.73 1.99
N LEU A 130 -10.90 24.20 2.42
CA LEU A 130 -10.32 24.53 3.74
C LEU A 130 -9.90 25.99 3.84
N LEU A 131 -9.25 26.54 2.80
CA LEU A 131 -8.84 27.95 2.79
C LEU A 131 -10.04 28.90 2.82
N LEU A 132 -11.10 28.60 2.07
CA LEU A 132 -12.35 29.37 2.09
C LEU A 132 -13.05 29.25 3.44
N GLY A 133 -13.06 28.05 4.04
CA GLY A 133 -13.58 27.83 5.39
C GLY A 133 -12.82 28.65 6.44
N ALA A 134 -11.49 28.66 6.39
CA ALA A 134 -10.64 29.43 7.29
C ALA A 134 -10.86 30.94 7.11
N TRP A 135 -10.95 31.41 5.86
CA TRP A 135 -11.24 32.80 5.53
C TRP A 135 -12.61 33.24 6.06
N TYR A 136 -13.66 32.44 5.78
CA TYR A 136 -15.03 32.70 6.24
C TYR A 136 -15.13 32.74 7.77
N ALA A 137 -14.47 31.79 8.44
CA ALA A 137 -14.45 31.72 9.90
C ALA A 137 -13.51 32.75 10.55
N ARG A 138 -12.71 33.47 9.75
CA ARG A 138 -11.71 34.44 10.20
C ARG A 138 -10.67 33.79 11.11
N VAL A 139 -10.24 32.57 10.78
CA VAL A 139 -9.15 31.88 11.47
C VAL A 139 -7.87 32.70 11.33
N PRO A 140 -7.22 33.13 12.43
CA PRO A 140 -5.97 33.86 12.36
C PRO A 140 -4.87 33.02 11.69
N PRO A 141 -4.03 33.59 10.81
CA PRO A 141 -2.93 32.86 10.18
C PRO A 141 -1.98 32.19 11.19
N ALA A 142 -1.76 32.81 12.35
CA ALA A 142 -0.97 32.25 13.45
C ALA A 142 -1.55 30.92 13.99
N ALA A 143 -2.88 30.75 14.00
CA ALA A 143 -3.50 29.49 14.40
C ALA A 143 -3.26 28.37 13.38
N LEU A 144 -2.93 28.74 12.13
CA LEU A 144 -2.56 27.82 11.06
C LEU A 144 -1.03 27.65 10.93
N GLY A 145 -0.24 28.16 11.90
CA GLY A 145 1.22 28.09 11.85
C GLY A 145 1.87 29.03 10.83
N VAL A 146 1.20 30.13 10.50
CA VAL A 146 1.71 31.19 9.62
C VAL A 146 1.90 32.46 10.45
N HIS A 147 3.10 32.64 10.97
CA HIS A 147 3.51 33.84 11.70
C HIS A 147 4.36 34.75 10.81
N GLY A 148 4.32 36.06 11.07
CA GLY A 148 5.18 37.04 10.40
C GLY A 148 6.67 36.97 10.79
N THR A 149 7.11 35.89 11.44
CA THR A 149 8.49 35.67 11.88
C THR A 149 9.25 34.79 10.90
N SER A 150 10.57 35.01 10.80
CA SER A 150 11.44 34.19 9.94
C SER A 150 11.48 32.72 10.37
N SER A 151 11.27 32.42 11.66
CA SER A 151 11.15 31.05 12.19
C SER A 151 9.90 30.31 11.73
N SER A 152 8.88 31.01 11.25
CA SER A 152 7.62 30.39 10.79
C SER A 152 7.52 30.35 9.27
N THR A 153 7.90 31.43 8.58
CA THR A 153 7.69 31.58 7.12
C THR A 153 8.96 31.94 6.34
N GLY A 154 10.10 32.12 7.01
CA GLY A 154 11.37 32.53 6.40
C GLY A 154 12.36 31.39 6.19
N LEU A 155 13.62 31.77 5.89
CA LEU A 155 14.71 30.82 5.65
C LEU A 155 14.95 29.83 6.80
N PRO A 156 14.88 30.22 8.10
CA PRO A 156 14.99 29.24 9.19
C PRO A 156 13.92 28.15 9.15
N ALA A 157 12.66 28.51 8.86
CA ALA A 157 11.58 27.54 8.71
C ALA A 157 11.82 26.59 7.53
N LEU A 158 12.26 27.14 6.39
CA LEU A 158 12.63 26.36 5.22
C LEU A 158 13.78 25.40 5.54
N ALA A 159 14.84 25.88 6.20
CA ALA A 159 15.98 25.05 6.59
C ALA A 159 15.59 23.94 7.57
N ALA A 160 14.74 24.24 8.55
CA ALA A 160 14.19 23.25 9.47
C ALA A 160 13.37 22.19 8.73
N GLY A 161 12.51 22.61 7.80
CA GLY A 161 11.73 21.70 6.96
C GLY A 161 12.60 20.83 6.07
N VAL A 162 13.63 21.39 5.43
CA VAL A 162 14.60 20.63 4.62
C VAL A 162 15.35 19.62 5.47
N GLY A 163 15.89 20.04 6.62
CA GLY A 163 16.63 19.16 7.52
C GLY A 163 15.77 18.01 8.04
N LEU A 164 14.54 18.31 8.48
CA LEU A 164 13.59 17.31 8.93
C LEU A 164 13.18 16.37 7.79
N GLY A 165 12.84 16.90 6.62
CA GLY A 165 12.43 16.10 5.46
C GLY A 165 13.51 15.13 4.99
N LEU A 166 14.77 15.59 4.91
CA LEU A 166 15.90 14.73 4.55
C LEU A 166 16.17 13.65 5.62
N ALA A 167 16.08 14.01 6.90
CA ALA A 167 16.22 13.04 7.99
C ALA A 167 15.12 11.97 7.96
N LEU A 168 13.87 12.38 7.73
CA LEU A 168 12.73 11.48 7.61
C LEU A 168 12.85 10.59 6.38
N ALA A 169 13.22 11.14 5.22
CA ALA A 169 13.44 10.37 4.00
C ALA A 169 14.53 9.30 4.20
N PHE A 170 15.62 9.67 4.87
CA PHE A 170 16.70 8.74 5.19
C PHE A 170 16.24 7.61 6.14
N VAL A 171 15.49 7.94 7.19
CA VAL A 171 14.94 6.93 8.12
C VAL A 171 13.92 6.04 7.42
N ASN A 172 13.10 6.60 6.52
CA ASN A 172 12.13 5.83 5.74
C ASN A 172 12.84 4.81 4.83
N GLU A 173 13.92 5.22 4.17
CA GLU A 173 14.74 4.33 3.33
C GLU A 173 15.36 3.20 4.16
N LEU A 174 15.95 3.51 5.33
CA LEU A 174 16.47 2.48 6.23
C LEU A 174 15.37 1.51 6.71
N GLY A 175 14.17 2.02 6.94
CA GLY A 175 13.00 1.23 7.29
C GLY A 175 12.58 0.29 6.16
N ALA A 176 12.54 0.77 4.91
CA ALA A 176 12.23 -0.02 3.73
C ALA A 176 13.23 -1.17 3.55
N ILE A 177 14.54 -0.87 3.61
CA ILE A 177 15.60 -1.89 3.54
C ILE A 177 15.43 -2.95 4.64
N GLY A 178 15.11 -2.53 5.86
CA GLY A 178 14.89 -3.43 6.99
C GLY A 178 13.64 -4.31 6.82
N ALA A 179 12.57 -3.76 6.26
CA ALA A 179 11.32 -4.48 6.02
C ALA A 179 11.46 -5.49 4.86
N ASP A 180 12.20 -5.14 3.81
CA ASP A 180 12.54 -6.04 2.71
C ASP A 180 13.36 -7.24 3.19
N ALA A 181 14.32 -7.01 4.10
CA ALA A 181 15.08 -8.08 4.72
C ALA A 181 14.22 -9.06 5.55
N LEU A 182 13.01 -8.64 5.94
CA LEU A 182 12.01 -9.45 6.66
C LEU A 182 10.94 -10.03 5.73
N GLY A 183 11.02 -9.80 4.41
CA GLY A 183 10.11 -10.34 3.40
C GLY A 183 8.70 -9.73 3.42
N VAL A 184 8.57 -8.47 3.84
CA VAL A 184 7.27 -7.78 3.84
C VAL A 184 7.06 -7.07 2.50
N GLU A 185 6.08 -7.50 1.70
CA GLU A 185 5.66 -6.78 0.50
C GLU A 185 4.88 -5.50 0.87
N HIS A 186 5.19 -4.39 0.20
CA HIS A 186 4.61 -3.07 0.46
C HIS A 186 3.58 -2.69 -0.62
N ALA A 187 3.03 -1.48 -0.54
CA ALA A 187 2.08 -0.96 -1.51
C ALA A 187 2.78 -0.23 -2.66
N GLU A 188 3.69 -0.91 -3.36
CA GLU A 188 4.39 -0.42 -4.57
C GLU A 188 3.42 -0.04 -5.69
N ALA A 189 2.26 -0.70 -5.75
CA ALA A 189 1.37 -0.66 -6.91
C ALA A 189 0.80 0.73 -7.21
N LEU A 190 0.42 1.52 -6.20
CA LEU A 190 -0.14 2.86 -6.42
C LEU A 190 0.95 3.88 -6.79
N ARG A 191 2.11 3.79 -6.15
CA ARG A 191 3.27 4.64 -6.45
C ARG A 191 3.76 4.39 -7.88
N GLY A 192 3.93 3.13 -8.26
CA GLY A 192 4.31 2.73 -9.61
C GLY A 192 3.31 3.21 -10.67
N ALA A 193 2.01 3.18 -10.37
CA ALA A 193 0.98 3.69 -11.29
C ALA A 193 1.03 5.23 -11.49
N LEU A 194 1.60 5.97 -10.54
CA LEU A 194 1.75 7.43 -10.60
C LEU A 194 3.10 7.88 -11.17
N ALA A 195 4.07 6.96 -11.30
CA ALA A 195 5.40 7.24 -11.84
C ALA A 195 5.32 7.67 -13.31
N PRO A 196 5.74 8.90 -13.67
CA PRO A 196 5.66 9.36 -15.05
C PRO A 196 6.79 8.78 -15.91
N GLU A 197 6.50 8.40 -17.15
CA GLU A 197 7.54 7.95 -18.09
C GLU A 197 8.34 9.11 -18.72
N SER A 198 7.78 10.32 -18.71
CA SER A 198 8.35 11.49 -19.40
C SER A 198 8.90 12.54 -18.43
N ARG A 199 9.95 13.27 -18.86
CA ARG A 199 10.53 14.38 -18.09
C ARG A 199 9.51 15.46 -17.72
N ARG A 200 8.55 15.74 -18.62
CA ARG A 200 7.46 16.68 -18.37
C ARG A 200 6.50 16.17 -17.31
N GLY A 201 6.18 14.87 -17.34
CA GLY A 201 5.37 14.23 -16.30
C GLY A 201 6.04 14.31 -14.93
N TRP A 202 7.35 14.05 -14.85
CA TRP A 202 8.12 14.23 -13.61
C TRP A 202 8.11 15.66 -13.09
N LEU A 203 8.22 16.66 -13.97
CA LEU A 203 8.09 18.06 -13.57
C LEU A 203 6.70 18.36 -13.01
N VAL A 204 5.64 17.86 -13.65
CA VAL A 204 4.26 18.02 -13.17
C VAL A 204 4.07 17.34 -11.81
N LEU A 205 4.58 16.12 -11.64
CA LEU A 205 4.52 15.39 -10.37
C LEU A 205 5.25 16.17 -9.26
N LEU A 206 6.54 16.49 -9.45
CA LEU A 206 7.38 17.07 -8.41
C LEU A 206 7.05 18.52 -8.08
N VAL A 207 6.62 19.33 -9.06
CA VAL A 207 6.41 20.77 -8.85
C VAL A 207 4.92 21.15 -8.75
N GLY A 208 4.02 20.31 -9.29
CA GLY A 208 2.58 20.55 -9.23
C GLY A 208 1.87 19.66 -8.22
N VAL A 209 1.89 18.35 -8.46
CA VAL A 209 1.06 17.38 -7.74
C VAL A 209 1.54 17.20 -6.30
N LEU A 210 2.80 16.81 -6.07
CA LEU A 210 3.31 16.55 -4.72
C LEU A 210 3.25 17.79 -3.82
N PRO A 211 3.60 19.01 -4.27
CA PRO A 211 3.42 20.20 -3.43
C PRO A 211 1.96 20.48 -3.10
N THR A 212 1.03 20.27 -4.04
CA THR A 212 -0.41 20.44 -3.78
C THR A 212 -0.89 19.47 -2.69
N VAL A 213 -0.50 18.19 -2.80
CA VAL A 213 -0.80 17.16 -1.80
C VAL A 213 -0.22 17.54 -0.44
N ALA A 214 1.08 17.86 -0.37
CA ALA A 214 1.75 18.20 0.89
C ALA A 214 1.13 19.45 1.55
N VAL A 215 0.87 20.51 0.78
CA VAL A 215 0.21 21.72 1.30
C VAL A 215 -1.18 21.40 1.83
N PHE A 216 -1.97 20.63 1.09
CA PHE A 216 -3.31 20.24 1.51
C PHE A 216 -3.29 19.42 2.80
N GLU A 217 -2.49 18.35 2.83
CA GLU A 217 -2.47 17.42 3.96
C GLU A 217 -1.93 18.09 5.21
N GLU A 218 -0.86 18.88 5.12
CA GLU A 218 -0.38 19.63 6.28
C GLU A 218 -1.38 20.73 6.72
N LEU A 219 -2.07 21.37 5.77
CA LEU A 219 -3.13 22.33 6.13
C LEU A 219 -4.27 21.64 6.88
N LEU A 220 -4.69 20.44 6.46
CA LEU A 220 -5.75 19.69 7.13
C LEU A 220 -5.29 19.12 8.48
N PHE A 221 -4.23 18.31 8.46
CA PHE A 221 -3.85 17.48 9.59
C PHE A 221 -3.08 18.25 10.67
N ARG A 222 -2.27 19.26 10.29
CA ARG A 222 -1.44 20.00 11.25
C ARG A 222 -2.06 21.36 11.53
N ALA A 223 -2.24 22.19 10.52
CA ALA A 223 -2.75 23.54 10.74
C ALA A 223 -4.20 23.55 11.22
N ALA A 224 -5.12 22.83 10.57
CA ALA A 224 -6.54 22.87 10.92
C ALA A 224 -6.87 22.00 12.14
N LEU A 225 -6.56 20.70 12.09
CA LEU A 225 -6.89 19.76 13.18
C LEU A 225 -6.10 20.03 14.46
N VAL A 226 -4.82 20.40 14.38
CA VAL A 226 -4.00 20.67 15.58
C VAL A 226 -4.03 22.15 15.92
N GLY A 227 -3.52 23.01 15.04
CA GLY A 227 -3.35 24.44 15.33
C GLY A 227 -4.67 25.17 15.58
N ALA A 228 -5.58 25.13 14.61
CA ALA A 228 -6.83 25.89 14.66
C ALA A 228 -7.79 25.33 15.71
N LEU A 229 -7.95 24.01 15.83
CA LEU A 229 -8.82 23.46 16.88
C LEU A 229 -8.26 23.69 18.29
N SER A 230 -6.93 23.63 18.47
CA SER A 230 -6.31 23.99 19.75
C SER A 230 -6.59 25.46 20.10
N ALA A 231 -6.34 26.37 19.16
CA ALA A 231 -6.55 27.81 19.37
C ALA A 231 -8.03 28.18 19.54
N GLY A 232 -8.92 27.55 18.79
CA GLY A 232 -10.36 27.88 18.77
C GLY A 232 -11.14 27.31 19.94
N PHE A 233 -10.72 26.17 20.49
CA PHE A 233 -11.46 25.42 21.51
C PHE A 233 -10.67 25.17 22.80
N GLY A 234 -9.41 25.62 22.89
CA GLY A 234 -8.57 25.42 24.07
C GLY A 234 -8.15 23.96 24.29
N LEU A 235 -8.18 23.14 23.24
CA LEU A 235 -7.79 21.73 23.31
C LEU A 235 -6.27 21.60 23.33
N SER A 236 -5.76 20.56 24.01
CA SER A 236 -4.33 20.27 24.02
C SER A 236 -3.83 19.96 22.61
N PRO A 237 -2.80 20.68 22.10
CA PRO A 237 -2.26 20.42 20.77
C PRO A 237 -1.64 19.02 20.66
N TRP A 238 -1.12 18.45 21.76
CA TRP A 238 -0.58 17.09 21.78
C TRP A 238 -1.66 16.02 21.68
N LEU A 239 -2.83 16.25 22.28
CA LEU A 239 -3.98 15.35 22.12
C LEU A 239 -4.47 15.35 20.66
N LEU A 240 -4.54 16.54 20.07
CA LEU A 240 -4.90 16.71 18.66
C LEU A 240 -3.83 16.15 17.72
N ALA A 241 -2.55 16.25 18.08
CA ALA A 241 -1.45 15.64 17.32
C ALA A 241 -1.60 14.11 17.28
N LEU A 242 -1.91 13.48 18.41
CA LEU A 242 -2.18 12.04 18.45
C LEU A 242 -3.41 11.68 17.60
N GLY A 243 -4.53 12.38 17.80
CA GLY A 243 -5.78 12.11 17.06
C GLY A 243 -5.66 12.34 15.55
N SER A 244 -4.99 13.42 15.13
CA SER A 244 -4.72 13.71 13.72
C SER A 244 -3.77 12.69 13.09
N SER A 245 -2.78 12.18 13.83
CA SER A 245 -1.87 11.14 13.33
C SER A 245 -2.57 9.80 13.12
N VAL A 246 -3.50 9.43 14.02
CA VAL A 246 -4.37 8.27 13.82
C VAL A 246 -5.26 8.46 12.59
N ALA A 247 -5.88 9.63 12.44
CA ALA A 247 -6.72 9.93 11.28
C ALA A 247 -5.90 9.92 9.97
N PHE A 248 -4.67 10.42 9.99
CA PHE A 248 -3.74 10.39 8.87
C PHE A 248 -3.39 8.95 8.47
N ALA A 249 -3.05 8.10 9.44
CA ALA A 249 -2.80 6.67 9.22
C ALA A 249 -4.02 5.96 8.61
N LEU A 250 -5.22 6.21 9.13
CA LEU A 250 -6.45 5.60 8.60
C LEU A 250 -6.76 6.02 7.16
N GLY A 251 -6.37 7.23 6.76
CA GLY A 251 -6.46 7.69 5.36
C GLY A 251 -5.58 6.88 4.41
N HIS A 252 -4.60 6.15 4.94
CA HIS A 252 -3.61 5.37 4.21
C HIS A 252 -3.84 3.85 4.32
N GLY A 253 -5.09 3.43 4.56
CA GLY A 253 -5.45 2.00 4.67
C GLY A 253 -5.00 1.11 3.51
N ALA A 254 -4.80 1.69 2.31
CA ALA A 254 -4.33 1.00 1.12
C ALA A 254 -2.92 0.40 1.28
N GLN A 255 -2.15 0.90 2.25
CA GLN A 255 -0.78 0.47 2.51
C GLN A 255 -0.69 -0.76 3.43
N GLY A 256 -1.83 -1.34 3.84
CA GLY A 256 -1.85 -2.43 4.82
C GLY A 256 -1.53 -1.99 6.24
N ALA A 257 -1.57 -2.92 7.19
CA ALA A 257 -1.43 -2.59 8.63
C ALA A 257 -0.06 -2.02 9.00
N LEU A 258 1.02 -2.56 8.42
CA LEU A 258 2.37 -2.06 8.66
C LEU A 258 2.55 -0.65 8.08
N GLY A 259 2.15 -0.45 6.82
CA GLY A 259 2.21 0.86 6.17
C GLY A 259 1.41 1.93 6.89
N MET A 260 0.18 1.61 7.34
CA MET A 260 -0.59 2.51 8.21
C MET A 260 0.14 2.85 9.50
N GLY A 261 0.82 1.88 10.13
CA GLY A 261 1.60 2.10 11.34
C GLY A 261 2.77 3.07 11.11
N VAL A 262 3.56 2.83 10.06
CA VAL A 262 4.68 3.70 9.65
C VAL A 262 4.18 5.10 9.32
N THR A 263 3.13 5.21 8.51
CA THR A 263 2.50 6.48 8.14
C THR A 263 1.93 7.23 9.35
N GLY A 264 1.38 6.51 10.33
CA GLY A 264 0.93 7.10 11.60
C GLY A 264 2.08 7.66 12.45
N VAL A 265 3.21 6.96 12.51
CA VAL A 265 4.42 7.44 13.20
C VAL A 265 5.00 8.66 12.50
N LEU A 266 5.15 8.62 11.18
CA LEU A 266 5.54 9.79 10.37
C LEU A 266 4.57 10.96 10.61
N GLY A 267 3.27 10.64 10.63
CA GLY A 267 2.16 11.51 11.00
C GLY A 267 2.44 12.28 12.27
N LEU A 268 2.79 11.55 13.33
CA LEU A 268 3.06 12.05 14.66
C LEU A 268 4.35 12.86 14.74
N VAL A 269 5.40 12.48 14.03
CA VAL A 269 6.65 13.26 13.99
C VAL A 269 6.41 14.61 13.36
N LEU A 270 5.70 14.67 12.23
CA LEU A 270 5.33 15.94 11.59
C LEU A 270 4.39 16.77 12.48
N ALA A 271 3.43 16.14 13.16
CA ALA A 271 2.56 16.84 14.10
C ALA A 271 3.35 17.41 15.30
N ALA A 272 4.28 16.65 15.86
CA ALA A 272 5.17 17.12 16.92
C ALA A 272 6.05 18.28 16.44
N ALA A 273 6.62 18.19 15.23
CA ALA A 273 7.39 19.28 14.62
C ALA A 273 6.53 20.54 14.46
N PHE A 274 5.28 20.42 14.02
CA PHE A 274 4.35 21.55 13.94
C PHE A 274 4.07 22.15 15.32
N VAL A 275 3.79 21.34 16.34
CA VAL A 275 3.51 21.82 17.71
C VAL A 275 4.71 22.54 18.31
N LEU A 276 5.93 22.05 18.07
CA LEU A 276 7.16 22.65 18.60
C LEU A 276 7.58 23.91 17.87
N THR A 277 7.36 23.98 16.55
CA THR A 277 7.83 25.10 15.72
C THR A 277 6.78 26.16 15.45
N GLY A 278 5.49 25.80 15.48
CA GLY A 278 4.39 26.65 15.00
C GLY A 278 4.53 27.01 13.51
N SER A 279 5.22 26.20 12.71
CA SER A 279 5.49 26.49 11.30
C SER A 279 4.81 25.49 10.38
N LEU A 280 3.80 25.96 9.64
CA LEU A 280 3.22 25.18 8.55
C LEU A 280 4.22 24.99 7.40
N LEU A 281 5.03 26.01 7.10
CA LEU A 281 6.03 25.93 6.04
C LEU A 281 7.04 24.80 6.30
N ALA A 282 7.54 24.67 7.53
CA ALA A 282 8.53 23.65 7.87
C ALA A 282 7.97 22.23 7.63
N VAL A 283 6.76 21.95 8.09
CA VAL A 283 6.16 20.61 7.93
C VAL A 283 5.71 20.32 6.50
N VAL A 284 5.23 21.32 5.75
CA VAL A 284 4.93 21.19 4.31
C VAL A 284 6.17 20.81 3.53
N VAL A 285 7.29 21.50 3.78
CA VAL A 285 8.56 21.21 3.10
C VAL A 285 9.06 19.83 3.49
N ALA A 286 9.03 19.48 4.78
CA ALA A 286 9.48 18.18 5.26
C ALA A 286 8.69 17.03 4.60
N HIS A 287 7.35 17.13 4.62
CA HIS A 287 6.48 16.13 4.03
C HIS A 287 6.66 16.05 2.50
N TYR A 288 6.69 17.19 1.80
CA TYR A 288 6.97 17.22 0.37
C TYR A 288 8.27 16.49 0.01
N LEU A 289 9.34 16.71 0.78
CA LEU A 289 10.63 16.07 0.51
C LEU A 289 10.61 14.57 0.75
N VAL A 290 9.89 14.08 1.77
CA VAL A 290 9.71 12.65 1.99
C VAL A 290 9.03 12.01 0.77
N ASN A 291 7.90 12.58 0.33
CA ASN A 291 7.16 12.05 -0.82
C ASN A 291 8.00 12.15 -2.12
N ALA A 292 8.71 13.27 -2.33
CA ALA A 292 9.55 13.44 -3.49
C ALA A 292 10.73 12.44 -3.50
N ALA A 293 11.36 12.20 -2.34
CA ALA A 293 12.43 11.23 -2.21
C ALA A 293 11.93 9.82 -2.51
N GLU A 294 10.77 9.43 -1.97
CA GLU A 294 10.16 8.12 -2.21
C GLU A 294 9.94 7.86 -3.71
N PHE A 295 9.33 8.81 -4.43
CA PHE A 295 9.16 8.68 -5.88
C PHE A 295 10.50 8.65 -6.63
N VAL A 296 11.44 9.54 -6.30
CA VAL A 296 12.71 9.62 -7.05
C VAL A 296 13.58 8.37 -6.83
N VAL A 297 13.66 7.87 -5.60
CA VAL A 297 14.50 6.70 -5.27
C VAL A 297 13.92 5.43 -5.89
N HIS A 298 12.62 5.18 -5.72
CA HIS A 298 12.04 3.90 -6.11
C HIS A 298 11.54 3.83 -7.55
N GLU A 299 11.16 4.94 -8.17
CA GLU A 299 10.55 4.93 -9.52
C GLU A 299 11.44 5.52 -10.62
N ARG A 300 12.34 6.45 -10.26
CA ARG A 300 13.22 7.10 -11.25
C ARG A 300 14.59 6.45 -11.34
N LEU A 301 15.09 5.96 -10.22
CA LEU A 301 16.43 5.38 -10.11
C LEU A 301 16.41 3.84 -10.12
N ASP A 302 15.23 3.20 -10.15
CA ASP A 302 15.05 1.74 -10.14
C ASP A 302 15.90 1.05 -9.04
N VAL A 303 15.99 1.65 -7.85
CA VAL A 303 16.75 1.07 -6.72
C VAL A 303 15.93 0.00 -5.97
N GLY A 304 14.80 -0.44 -6.53
CA GLY A 304 14.04 -1.60 -6.05
C GLY A 304 14.54 -2.91 -6.66
N PRO A 305 14.19 -4.09 -6.10
CA PRO A 305 14.65 -5.36 -6.62
C PRO A 305 14.21 -5.51 -8.07
N SER A 306 15.16 -5.96 -8.91
CA SER A 306 14.94 -6.29 -10.32
C SER A 306 13.64 -7.08 -10.50
N ARG A 307 12.74 -6.51 -11.31
CA ARG A 307 11.45 -7.10 -11.73
C ARG A 307 11.57 -8.54 -12.23
#